data_AF-A0A7J8GW06-F1
#
_entry.id   AF-A0A7J8GW06-F1
#
_cell.length_a   1.000
_cell.length_b   1.000
_cell.length_c   1.000
_cell.angle_alpha   90.00
_cell.angle_beta   90.00
_cell.angle_gamma   90.00
#
_symmetry.space_group_name_H-M   'P 1'
#
loop_
_entity.id
_entity.type
_entity.pdbx_description
1 polymer ?
#
loop_
_entity_poly.entity_id
_entity_poly.type
_entity_poly.pdbx_seq_one_letter_code
_entity_poly.pdbx_strand_id
1 'polypeptide(L)'
;MADVITRLRQDGIQKRVIQEGQGELPDFKDGTKATFHYRTLHSDEEGAVLDDSRVRGKPMELIVGKKFKLPVWETILCTMRVGEIAQFHCDVKHVVLYPLVAKSLRNIAAGKDPLEGQRHCCGIAQMHEHSSLGHADLDALQQNPQPLIFDIEMLKVEDPGTYQQDPWAMTDEEKAKAVPVIHQEGNRLYREGHVKEAASKYYDAIACLKNLQMKEQPGSPDWMQLDQQITPLLLNYCQCKLVAQEYYEVLDHCSSILNKYDGTPCRQRQGLLQAGQGTRSCVECPGGPG
;
A
#
# COMPACT_ATOMS: atom_id res chain seq x y z
N MET A 1 -6.44 4.62 30.27
CA MET A 1 -4.96 4.48 30.16
C MET A 1 -4.40 3.45 31.16
N ALA A 2 -4.74 3.52 32.45
CA ALA A 2 -4.28 2.56 33.47
C ALA A 2 -4.68 1.09 33.16
N ASP A 3 -5.90 0.86 32.68
CA ASP A 3 -6.38 -0.49 32.34
C ASP A 3 -5.65 -1.10 31.14
N VAL A 4 -5.28 -0.27 30.15
CA VAL A 4 -4.56 -0.71 28.95
C VAL A 4 -3.13 -1.11 29.30
N ILE A 5 -2.43 -0.31 30.10
CA ILE A 5 -1.07 -0.63 30.58
C ILE A 5 -1.08 -1.91 31.41
N THR A 6 -2.12 -2.11 32.22
CA THR A 6 -2.25 -3.33 33.03
C THR A 6 -2.45 -4.57 32.16
N ARG A 7 -3.31 -4.48 31.14
CA ARG A 7 -3.51 -5.56 30.15
C ARG A 7 -2.22 -5.89 29.40
N LEU A 8 -1.48 -4.87 28.95
CA LEU A 8 -0.18 -5.07 28.29
C LEU A 8 0.79 -5.81 29.20
N ARG A 9 0.91 -5.41 30.47
CA ARG A 9 1.80 -6.07 31.43
C ARG A 9 1.40 -7.52 31.69
N GLN A 10 0.10 -7.81 31.81
CA GLN A 10 -0.39 -9.18 31.94
C GLN A 10 -0.07 -10.03 30.71
N ASP A 11 -0.02 -9.41 29.54
CA ASP A 11 0.39 -10.06 28.31
C ASP A 11 1.92 -10.02 28.09
N GLY A 12 2.73 -9.63 29.07
CA GLY A 12 4.20 -9.67 28.93
C GLY A 12 4.77 -8.55 28.05
N ILE A 13 4.07 -7.41 28.00
CA ILE A 13 4.49 -6.20 27.29
C ILE A 13 4.59 -5.05 28.30
N GLN A 14 5.79 -4.51 28.49
CA GLN A 14 6.01 -3.37 29.38
C GLN A 14 6.21 -2.10 28.56
N LYS A 15 5.25 -1.18 28.65
CA LYS A 15 5.34 0.15 28.06
C LYS A 15 5.98 1.14 29.04
N ARG A 16 6.96 1.89 28.57
CA ARG A 16 7.55 3.06 29.23
C ARG A 16 7.48 4.26 28.30
N VAL A 17 6.71 5.28 28.67
CA VAL A 17 6.68 6.54 27.92
C VAL A 17 7.94 7.33 28.24
N ILE A 18 8.68 7.73 27.19
CA ILE A 18 9.88 8.57 27.28
C ILE A 18 9.48 10.03 27.09
N GLN A 19 8.61 10.29 26.11
CA GLN A 19 8.03 11.61 25.83
C GLN A 19 6.54 11.45 25.56
N GLU A 20 5.73 12.24 26.26
CA GLU A 20 4.29 12.28 26.03
C GLU A 20 3.98 12.84 24.64
N GLY A 21 2.99 12.24 23.97
CA GLY A 21 2.47 12.77 22.71
C GLY A 21 1.51 13.93 22.89
N GLN A 22 1.03 14.46 21.77
CA GLN A 22 0.10 15.57 21.69
C GLN A 22 -1.33 15.06 21.39
N GLY A 23 -2.32 15.83 21.85
CA GLY A 23 -3.73 15.57 21.54
C GLY A 23 -4.31 14.36 22.26
N GLU A 24 -5.48 13.91 21.80
CA GLU A 24 -6.16 12.72 22.32
C GLU A 24 -5.58 11.42 21.73
N LEU A 25 -5.80 10.29 22.42
CA LEU A 25 -5.42 8.98 21.87
C LEU A 25 -6.34 8.69 20.68
N PRO A 26 -5.81 8.41 19.48
CA PRO A 26 -6.64 8.06 18.34
C PRO A 26 -7.48 6.80 18.61
N ASP A 27 -8.64 6.68 17.98
CA ASP A 27 -9.51 5.51 18.12
C ASP A 27 -8.94 4.24 17.43
N PHE A 28 -7.91 4.38 16.59
CA PHE A 28 -7.27 3.32 15.81
C PHE A 28 -8.28 2.32 15.19
N LYS A 29 -9.27 2.85 14.47
CA LYS A 29 -10.26 2.04 13.73
C LYS A 29 -9.57 1.22 12.64
N ASP A 30 -10.21 0.13 12.20
CA ASP A 30 -9.74 -0.67 11.07
C ASP A 30 -9.45 0.22 9.86
N GLY A 31 -8.27 0.07 9.26
CA GLY A 31 -7.78 0.93 8.18
C GLY A 31 -7.09 2.22 8.63
N THR A 32 -6.85 2.46 9.93
CA THR A 32 -6.06 3.62 10.38
C THR A 32 -4.60 3.43 10.00
N LYS A 33 -3.95 4.44 9.41
CA LYS A 33 -2.51 4.38 9.12
C LYS A 33 -1.71 5.09 10.20
N ALA A 34 -0.78 4.36 10.80
CA ALA A 34 0.23 4.88 11.71
C ALA A 34 1.57 5.01 10.97
N THR A 35 2.16 6.20 11.01
CA THR A 35 3.51 6.49 10.51
C THR A 35 4.42 6.74 11.69
N PHE A 36 5.51 5.98 11.82
CA PHE A 36 6.36 6.01 12.99
C PHE A 36 7.82 5.68 12.67
N HIS A 37 8.73 6.19 13.49
CA HIS A 37 10.09 5.65 13.55
C HIS A 37 10.15 4.56 14.60
N TYR A 38 10.86 3.48 14.28
CA TYR A 38 11.18 2.42 15.23
C TYR A 38 12.69 2.18 15.29
N ARG A 39 13.14 1.72 16.45
CA ARG A 39 14.43 1.11 16.69
C ARG A 39 14.20 -0.16 17.49
N THR A 40 14.72 -1.29 17.00
CA THR A 40 14.63 -2.57 17.69
C THR A 40 15.98 -2.92 18.29
N LEU A 41 15.97 -3.29 19.56
CA LEU A 41 17.14 -3.68 20.31
C LEU A 41 16.96 -5.06 20.94
N HIS A 42 18.07 -5.74 21.18
CA HIS A 42 18.10 -6.86 22.10
C HIS A 42 17.77 -6.41 23.53
N SER A 43 17.16 -7.31 24.30
CA SER A 43 16.87 -7.08 25.72
C SER A 43 18.06 -7.42 26.63
N ASP A 44 19.23 -7.74 26.07
CA ASP A 44 20.45 -8.01 26.82
C ASP A 44 21.07 -6.73 27.40
N GLU A 45 22.05 -6.90 28.31
CA GLU A 45 22.70 -5.77 28.99
C GLU A 45 23.47 -4.84 28.02
N GLU A 46 23.83 -5.34 26.84
CA GLU A 46 24.53 -4.59 25.79
C GLU A 46 23.57 -3.74 24.94
N GLY A 47 22.28 -4.07 24.88
CA GLY A 47 21.28 -3.30 24.14
C GLY A 47 21.61 -3.16 22.66
N ALA A 48 22.12 -4.24 22.04
CA ALA A 48 22.58 -4.21 20.66
C ALA A 48 21.41 -3.89 19.70
N VAL A 49 21.65 -2.97 18.76
CA VAL A 49 20.64 -2.52 17.79
C VAL A 49 20.52 -3.53 16.66
N LEU A 50 19.31 -4.06 16.47
CA LEU A 50 19.00 -4.95 15.35
C LEU A 50 18.61 -4.16 14.10
N ASP A 51 17.68 -3.22 14.25
CA ASP A 51 17.15 -2.45 13.14
C ASP A 51 16.76 -1.05 13.59
N ASP A 52 17.01 -0.05 12.74
CA ASP A 52 16.65 1.34 12.98
C ASP A 52 16.10 1.96 11.68
N SER A 53 14.86 2.43 11.76
CA SER A 53 14.19 3.12 10.64
C SER A 53 14.85 4.45 10.26
N ARG A 54 15.49 5.16 11.21
CA ARG A 54 16.14 6.44 10.95
C ARG A 54 17.41 6.27 10.11
N VAL A 55 18.16 5.20 10.37
CA VAL A 55 19.34 4.82 9.56
C VAL A 55 18.95 4.51 8.11
N ARG A 56 17.73 4.01 7.90
CA ARG A 56 17.17 3.70 6.58
C ARG A 56 16.59 4.93 5.86
N GLY A 57 16.48 6.07 6.53
CA GLY A 57 16.04 7.34 5.95
C GLY A 57 14.54 7.43 5.62
N LYS A 58 13.73 6.42 5.96
CA LYS A 58 12.26 6.43 5.77
C LYS A 58 11.54 5.91 7.00
N PRO A 59 10.48 6.60 7.47
CA PRO A 59 9.62 6.08 8.54
C PRO A 59 8.87 4.83 8.07
N MET A 60 8.41 4.05 9.03
CA MET A 60 7.56 2.88 8.80
C MET A 60 6.10 3.30 8.75
N GLU A 61 5.34 2.70 7.85
CA GLU A 61 3.88 2.85 7.79
C GLU A 61 3.22 1.50 8.11
N LEU A 62 2.26 1.51 9.03
CA LEU A 62 1.45 0.34 9.37
C LEU A 62 -0.02 0.72 9.30
N ILE A 63 -0.82 -0.14 8.66
CA ILE A 63 -2.27 0.01 8.59
C ILE A 63 -2.91 -0.99 9.56
N VAL A 64 -3.63 -0.46 10.55
CA VAL A 64 -4.31 -1.24 11.59
C VAL A 64 -5.36 -2.15 10.95
N GLY A 65 -5.41 -3.42 11.40
CA GLY A 65 -6.42 -4.40 10.98
C GLY A 65 -6.11 -5.16 9.68
N LYS A 66 -5.02 -4.80 8.98
CA LYS A 66 -4.49 -5.56 7.84
C LYS A 66 -3.70 -6.82 8.24
N LYS A 67 -3.71 -7.19 9.53
CA LYS A 67 -3.03 -8.36 10.10
C LYS A 67 -1.55 -8.38 9.72
N PHE A 68 -0.84 -7.34 10.12
CA PHE A 68 0.60 -7.26 9.91
C PHE A 68 1.29 -8.51 10.49
N LYS A 69 2.37 -8.97 9.83
CA LYS A 69 3.08 -10.22 10.20
C LYS A 69 3.63 -10.22 11.63
N LEU A 70 3.66 -9.06 12.29
CA LEU A 70 4.06 -8.89 13.69
C LEU A 70 2.91 -8.24 14.48
N PRO A 71 1.98 -9.04 15.04
CA PRO A 71 0.77 -8.53 15.70
C PRO A 71 1.04 -7.60 16.88
N VAL A 72 2.15 -7.81 17.59
CA VAL A 72 2.51 -6.98 18.76
C VAL A 72 2.70 -5.52 18.39
N TRP A 73 3.11 -5.20 17.16
CA TRP A 73 3.24 -3.82 16.69
C TRP A 73 1.89 -3.12 16.62
N GLU A 74 0.84 -3.77 16.11
CA GLU A 74 -0.51 -3.21 16.13
C GLU A 74 -0.95 -2.93 17.58
N THR A 75 -0.73 -3.89 18.48
CA THR A 75 -1.09 -3.77 19.90
C THR A 75 -0.41 -2.58 20.59
N ILE A 76 0.90 -2.39 20.40
CA ILE A 76 1.65 -1.32 21.07
C ILE A 76 1.37 0.06 20.46
N LEU A 77 1.27 0.14 19.12
CA LEU A 77 1.01 1.39 18.40
C LEU A 77 -0.37 1.97 18.76
N CYS A 78 -1.39 1.13 18.92
CA CYS A 78 -2.73 1.54 19.34
C CYS A 78 -2.80 2.16 20.75
N THR A 79 -1.70 2.11 21.51
CA THR A 79 -1.61 2.77 22.82
C THR A 79 -0.94 4.13 22.79
N MET A 80 -0.42 4.56 21.63
CA MET A 80 0.41 5.75 21.49
C MET A 80 -0.36 6.94 20.95
N ARG A 81 -0.04 8.13 21.45
CA ARG A 81 -0.50 9.41 20.88
C ARG A 81 0.44 9.88 19.78
N VAL A 82 -0.04 10.78 18.93
CA VAL A 82 0.80 11.43 17.90
C VAL A 82 1.90 12.23 18.60
N GLY A 83 3.16 12.08 18.16
CA GLY A 83 4.34 12.70 18.79
C GLY A 83 4.85 12.00 20.05
N GLU A 84 4.22 10.89 20.47
CA GLU A 84 4.68 10.11 21.63
C GLU A 84 5.96 9.34 21.29
N ILE A 85 6.91 9.35 22.22
CA ILE A 85 8.09 8.48 22.19
C ILE A 85 7.96 7.51 23.34
N ALA A 86 7.88 6.22 23.03
CA ALA A 86 7.73 5.17 24.03
C ALA A 86 8.63 3.98 23.72
N GLN A 87 9.08 3.34 24.79
CA GLN A 87 9.83 2.10 24.78
C GLN A 87 8.92 0.95 25.20
N PHE A 88 8.97 -0.14 24.44
CA PHE A 88 8.19 -1.35 24.70
C PHE A 88 9.13 -2.53 24.87
N HIS A 89 9.14 -3.11 26.07
CA HIS A 89 9.80 -4.39 26.31
C HIS A 89 8.79 -5.52 26.09
N CYS A 90 9.06 -6.37 25.11
CA CYS A 90 8.15 -7.42 24.67
C CYS A 90 8.76 -8.81 24.89
N ASP A 91 8.02 -9.68 25.59
CA ASP A 91 8.39 -11.07 25.80
C ASP A 91 8.58 -11.85 24.49
N VAL A 92 9.39 -12.91 24.56
CA VAL A 92 9.75 -13.79 23.42
C VAL A 92 8.53 -14.21 22.60
N LYS A 93 7.41 -14.55 23.27
CA LYS A 93 6.17 -15.03 22.62
C LYS A 93 5.62 -14.07 21.56
N HIS A 94 5.89 -12.78 21.70
CA HIS A 94 5.39 -11.73 20.80
C HIS A 94 6.33 -11.42 19.63
N VAL A 95 7.60 -11.82 19.74
CA VAL A 95 8.67 -11.40 18.84
C VAL A 95 9.30 -12.55 18.06
N VAL A 96 8.78 -13.77 18.19
CA VAL A 96 9.22 -14.96 17.43
C VAL A 96 9.26 -14.72 15.92
N LEU A 97 8.30 -13.95 15.40
CA LEU A 97 8.19 -13.66 13.96
C LEU A 97 9.04 -12.45 13.53
N TYR A 98 9.69 -11.74 14.47
CA TYR A 98 10.48 -10.56 14.18
C TYR A 98 11.60 -10.81 13.17
N PRO A 99 12.40 -11.89 13.22
CA PRO A 99 13.45 -12.15 12.23
C PRO A 99 12.94 -12.17 10.78
N LEU A 100 11.75 -12.75 10.56
CA LEU A 100 11.12 -12.81 9.23
C LEU A 100 10.68 -11.42 8.77
N VAL A 101 10.09 -10.64 9.67
CA VAL A 101 9.66 -9.27 9.37
C VAL A 101 10.88 -8.37 9.13
N ALA A 102 11.91 -8.45 9.95
CA ALA A 102 13.17 -7.72 9.79
C ALA A 102 13.80 -7.99 8.43
N LYS A 103 13.87 -9.27 7.99
CA LYS A 103 14.32 -9.63 6.64
C LYS A 103 13.49 -8.94 5.55
N SER A 104 12.16 -9.02 5.62
CA SER A 104 11.29 -8.34 4.64
C SER A 104 11.53 -6.83 4.62
N LEU A 105 11.66 -6.19 5.78
CA LEU A 105 11.91 -4.75 5.88
C LEU A 105 13.29 -4.35 5.33
N ARG A 106 14.32 -5.19 5.55
CA ARG A 106 15.67 -4.98 4.98
C ARG A 106 15.66 -5.11 3.45
N ASN A 107 14.95 -6.10 2.90
CA ASN A 107 14.80 -6.28 1.46
C ASN A 107 14.10 -5.08 0.80
N ILE A 108 12.99 -4.61 1.40
CA ILE A 108 12.27 -3.42 0.94
C ILE A 108 13.19 -2.19 0.95
N ALA A 109 13.98 -2.00 2.02
CA ALA A 109 14.93 -0.90 2.13
C ALA A 109 16.05 -0.98 1.07
N ALA A 110 16.46 -2.19 0.67
CA ALA A 110 17.44 -2.42 -0.40
C ALA A 110 16.83 -2.28 -1.81
N GLY A 111 15.55 -1.95 -1.94
CA GLY A 111 14.86 -1.86 -3.24
C GLY A 111 14.63 -3.21 -3.92
N LYS A 112 14.80 -4.32 -3.17
CA LYS A 112 14.48 -5.67 -3.64
C LYS A 112 13.00 -5.95 -3.42
N ASP A 113 12.40 -6.73 -4.31
CA ASP A 113 11.00 -7.11 -4.17
C ASP A 113 10.79 -7.86 -2.83
N PRO A 114 9.79 -7.50 -1.99
CA PRO A 114 9.49 -8.23 -0.76
C PRO A 114 9.22 -9.73 -0.98
N LEU A 115 8.93 -10.15 -2.21
CA LEU A 115 8.70 -11.53 -2.65
C LEU A 115 9.93 -12.17 -3.33
N GLU A 116 11.04 -11.43 -3.52
CA GLU A 116 12.31 -11.96 -4.03
C GLU A 116 12.95 -12.90 -3.00
N GLY A 117 12.54 -14.16 -3.05
CA GLY A 117 12.88 -15.22 -2.10
C GLY A 117 11.76 -16.27 -1.93
N GLN A 118 10.55 -15.96 -2.39
CA GLN A 118 9.42 -16.89 -2.50
C GLN A 118 9.25 -17.47 -3.91
N ARG A 119 10.20 -17.24 -4.82
CA ARG A 119 10.19 -17.93 -6.12
C ARG A 119 10.58 -19.39 -5.91
N HIS A 120 9.57 -20.24 -5.94
CA HIS A 120 9.67 -21.69 -6.11
C HIS A 120 10.53 -22.00 -7.36
N CYS A 121 11.82 -22.27 -7.16
CA CYS A 121 12.61 -23.00 -8.14
C CYS A 121 12.58 -24.47 -7.71
N CYS A 122 11.79 -25.27 -8.42
CA CYS A 122 11.85 -26.73 -8.33
C CYS A 122 13.29 -27.20 -8.59
N GLY A 123 13.95 -27.75 -7.57
CA GLY A 123 15.28 -28.35 -7.70
C GLY A 123 15.72 -28.98 -6.39
N ILE A 124 16.06 -30.26 -6.44
CA ILE A 124 16.40 -31.17 -5.32
C ILE A 124 17.73 -30.76 -4.59
N ALA A 125 18.21 -29.53 -4.81
CA ALA A 125 19.42 -28.96 -4.19
C ALA A 125 19.14 -28.16 -2.90
N GLN A 126 17.88 -28.05 -2.45
CA GLN A 126 17.45 -27.13 -1.38
C GLN A 126 17.47 -27.70 0.05
N MET A 127 17.95 -28.92 0.30
CA MET A 127 17.86 -29.52 1.64
C MET A 127 18.83 -28.94 2.70
N HIS A 128 19.74 -28.03 2.34
CA HIS A 128 20.73 -27.45 3.28
C HIS A 128 20.61 -25.92 3.51
N GLU A 129 19.69 -25.21 2.85
CA GLU A 129 19.58 -23.73 2.95
C GLU A 129 18.36 -23.24 3.77
N HIS A 130 17.66 -24.14 4.46
CA HIS A 130 16.38 -23.81 5.10
C HIS A 130 16.47 -23.16 6.50
N SER A 131 17.66 -22.78 6.98
CA SER A 131 17.81 -22.21 8.33
C SER A 131 18.44 -20.82 8.39
N SER A 132 18.84 -20.25 7.25
CA SER A 132 19.44 -18.91 7.21
C SER A 132 18.56 -17.93 6.45
N LEU A 133 18.28 -16.80 7.09
CA LEU A 133 17.66 -15.61 6.55
C LEU A 133 18.63 -14.79 5.71
N GLY A 134 19.93 -15.14 5.68
CA GLY A 134 21.00 -14.41 5.00
C GLY A 134 21.59 -13.27 5.84
N HIS A 135 21.26 -13.25 7.14
CA HIS A 135 21.64 -12.22 8.09
C HIS A 135 22.02 -12.89 9.41
N ALA A 136 23.31 -12.86 9.77
CA ALA A 136 23.83 -13.62 10.91
C ALA A 136 23.17 -13.23 12.25
N ASP A 137 22.82 -11.96 12.41
CA ASP A 137 22.09 -11.43 13.55
C ASP A 137 20.65 -11.96 13.64
N LEU A 138 19.92 -11.98 12.52
CA LEU A 138 18.56 -12.53 12.46
C LEU A 138 18.55 -14.06 12.59
N ASP A 139 19.57 -14.74 12.07
CA ASP A 139 19.76 -16.18 12.21
C ASP A 139 20.02 -16.57 13.66
N ALA A 140 20.88 -15.82 14.35
CA ALA A 140 21.11 -15.98 15.78
C ALA A 140 19.83 -15.75 16.59
N LEU A 141 19.05 -14.71 16.26
CA LEU A 141 17.77 -14.44 16.91
C LEU A 141 16.72 -15.53 16.63
N GLN A 142 16.73 -16.14 15.45
CA GLN A 142 15.85 -17.26 15.12
C GLN A 142 16.25 -18.56 15.85
N GLN A 143 17.55 -18.82 16.00
CA GLN A 143 18.07 -19.99 16.73
C GLN A 143 17.89 -19.86 18.24
N ASN A 144 18.05 -18.64 18.78
CA ASN A 144 17.88 -18.35 20.19
C ASN A 144 16.89 -17.17 20.38
N PRO A 145 15.57 -17.44 20.34
CA PRO A 145 14.55 -16.43 20.56
C PRO A 145 14.68 -15.78 21.94
N GLN A 146 14.70 -14.46 21.97
CA GLN A 146 14.86 -13.65 23.17
C GLN A 146 13.92 -12.45 23.15
N PRO A 147 13.62 -11.84 24.32
CA PRO A 147 12.79 -10.64 24.37
C PRO A 147 13.44 -9.50 23.59
N LEU A 148 12.63 -8.63 22.99
CA LEU A 148 13.11 -7.47 22.25
C LEU A 148 12.56 -6.18 22.85
N ILE A 149 13.32 -5.12 22.67
CA ILE A 149 12.92 -3.77 23.02
C ILE A 149 12.61 -3.00 21.73
N PHE A 150 11.43 -2.38 21.68
CA PHE A 150 11.03 -1.48 20.60
C PHE A 150 10.96 -0.06 21.12
N ASP A 151 11.88 0.80 20.66
CA ASP A 151 11.75 2.25 20.82
C ASP A 151 10.96 2.78 19.63
N ILE A 152 9.81 3.38 19.88
CA ILE A 152 8.91 3.89 18.86
C ILE A 152 8.67 5.38 19.06
N GLU A 153 8.76 6.14 17.97
CA GLU A 153 8.33 7.53 17.88
C GLU A 153 7.15 7.60 16.91
N MET A 154 5.97 7.92 17.42
CA MET A 154 4.76 8.09 16.61
C MET A 154 4.80 9.44 15.91
N LEU A 155 4.87 9.47 14.57
CA LEU A 155 4.96 10.72 13.81
C LEU A 155 3.57 11.22 13.40
N LYS A 156 2.75 10.33 12.85
CA LYS A 156 1.46 10.69 12.27
C LYS A 156 0.48 9.53 12.39
N VAL A 157 -0.78 9.86 12.66
CA VAL A 157 -1.90 8.91 12.58
C VAL A 157 -2.93 9.51 11.64
N GLU A 158 -3.35 8.73 10.65
CA GLU A 158 -4.28 9.13 9.59
C GLU A 158 -5.50 8.20 9.59
N ASP A 159 -6.69 8.78 9.66
CA ASP A 159 -7.95 8.03 9.63
C ASP A 159 -8.16 7.31 8.29
N PRO A 160 -8.89 6.18 8.28
CA PRO A 160 -9.25 5.48 7.05
C PRO A 160 -9.89 6.43 6.03
N GLY A 161 -9.36 6.43 4.81
CA GLY A 161 -9.85 7.29 3.71
C GLY A 161 -9.25 8.69 3.63
N THR A 162 -8.43 9.12 4.62
CA THR A 162 -7.70 10.40 4.56
C THR A 162 -6.35 10.30 3.85
N TYR A 163 -5.89 9.07 3.58
CA TYR A 163 -4.63 8.78 2.90
C TYR A 163 -4.86 7.82 1.73
N GLN A 164 -4.00 7.90 0.72
CA GLN A 164 -4.02 6.96 -0.40
C GLN A 164 -3.32 5.67 0.04
N GLN A 165 -4.09 4.59 0.16
CA GLN A 165 -3.54 3.24 0.33
C GLN A 165 -2.97 2.75 -1.00
N ASP A 166 -1.87 2.02 -0.94
CA ASP A 166 -1.40 1.30 -2.10
C ASP A 166 -2.44 0.27 -2.57
N PRO A 167 -2.62 0.06 -3.89
CA PRO A 167 -3.60 -0.88 -4.46
C PRO A 167 -3.55 -2.33 -3.94
N TRP A 168 -2.40 -2.75 -3.40
CA TRP A 168 -2.21 -4.08 -2.83
C TRP A 168 -2.69 -4.19 -1.37
N ALA A 169 -2.81 -3.09 -0.64
CA ALA A 169 -3.19 -3.06 0.77
C ALA A 169 -4.71 -2.87 0.98
N MET A 170 -5.43 -2.39 -0.03
CA MET A 170 -6.89 -2.20 0.01
C MET A 170 -7.64 -3.55 -0.05
N THR A 171 -8.74 -3.69 0.71
CA THR A 171 -9.71 -4.79 0.51
C THR A 171 -10.47 -4.59 -0.79
N ASP A 172 -11.23 -5.59 -1.22
CA ASP A 172 -11.98 -5.51 -2.47
C ASP A 172 -13.05 -4.40 -2.43
N GLU A 173 -13.71 -4.24 -1.28
CA GLU A 173 -14.68 -3.16 -1.06
C GLU A 173 -14.01 -1.78 -1.00
N GLU A 174 -12.83 -1.69 -0.40
CA GLU A 174 -12.05 -0.44 -0.36
C GLU A 174 -11.57 -0.04 -1.75
N LYS A 175 -11.10 -0.98 -2.56
CA LYS A 175 -10.71 -0.74 -3.97
C LYS A 175 -11.88 -0.18 -4.75
N ALA A 176 -13.05 -0.80 -4.65
CA ALA A 176 -14.25 -0.35 -5.35
C ALA A 176 -14.66 1.08 -4.95
N LYS A 177 -14.52 1.45 -3.67
CA LYS A 177 -14.82 2.81 -3.17
C LYS A 177 -13.73 3.84 -3.51
N ALA A 178 -12.47 3.42 -3.61
CA ALA A 178 -11.35 4.30 -3.92
C ALA A 178 -11.32 4.70 -5.41
N VAL A 179 -11.75 3.82 -6.31
CA VAL A 179 -11.69 4.04 -7.77
C VAL A 179 -12.35 5.37 -8.21
N PRO A 180 -13.59 5.70 -7.79
CA PRO A 180 -14.19 7.00 -8.12
C PRO A 180 -13.40 8.21 -7.63
N VAL A 181 -12.79 8.13 -6.44
CA VAL A 181 -12.00 9.21 -5.84
C VAL A 181 -10.70 9.41 -6.63
N ILE A 182 -9.99 8.31 -6.92
CA ILE A 182 -8.76 8.34 -7.72
C ILE A 182 -9.07 8.85 -9.15
N HIS A 183 -10.20 8.46 -9.73
CA HIS A 183 -10.65 8.95 -11.04
C HIS A 183 -10.87 10.46 -11.04
N GLN A 184 -11.58 10.98 -10.04
CA GLN A 184 -11.83 12.43 -9.91
C GLN A 184 -10.53 13.21 -9.72
N GLU A 185 -9.59 12.67 -8.94
CA GLU A 185 -8.29 13.28 -8.73
C GLU A 185 -7.45 13.31 -10.01
N GLY A 186 -7.43 12.21 -10.78
CA GLY A 186 -6.81 12.18 -12.10
C GLY A 186 -7.43 13.22 -13.05
N ASN A 187 -8.76 13.36 -13.03
CA ASN A 187 -9.46 14.37 -13.84
C ASN A 187 -9.08 15.80 -13.42
N ARG A 188 -8.90 16.06 -12.12
CA ARG A 188 -8.45 17.36 -11.59
C ARG A 188 -7.04 17.68 -12.08
N LEU A 189 -6.09 16.77 -11.86
CA LEU A 189 -4.69 16.92 -12.29
C LEU A 189 -4.56 17.12 -13.81
N TYR A 190 -5.37 16.42 -14.60
CA TYR A 190 -5.38 16.57 -16.05
C TYR A 190 -5.81 17.98 -16.48
N ARG A 191 -6.86 18.55 -15.84
CA ARG A 191 -7.32 19.93 -16.12
C ARG A 191 -6.29 20.98 -15.71
N GLU A 192 -5.52 20.72 -14.68
CA GLU A 192 -4.43 21.59 -14.21
C GLU A 192 -3.15 21.47 -15.07
N GLY A 193 -3.12 20.56 -16.04
CA GLY A 193 -1.97 20.36 -16.94
C GLY A 193 -0.91 19.41 -16.39
N HIS A 194 -1.12 18.82 -15.21
CA HIS A 194 -0.24 17.81 -14.62
C HIS A 194 -0.48 16.42 -15.26
N VAL A 195 -0.24 16.32 -16.58
CA VAL A 195 -0.61 15.15 -17.40
C VAL A 195 0.06 13.86 -16.93
N LYS A 196 1.33 13.90 -16.50
CA LYS A 196 2.06 12.72 -16.02
C LYS A 196 1.48 12.18 -14.71
N GLU A 197 1.14 13.06 -13.78
CA GLU A 197 0.54 12.69 -12.50
C GLU A 197 -0.88 12.18 -12.70
N ALA A 198 -1.65 12.81 -13.59
CA ALA A 198 -2.98 12.33 -14.00
C ALA A 198 -2.91 10.91 -14.59
N ALA A 199 -1.95 10.63 -15.47
CA ALA A 199 -1.72 9.30 -16.02
C ALA A 199 -1.45 8.27 -14.92
N SER A 200 -0.63 8.61 -13.92
CA SER A 200 -0.38 7.74 -12.77
C SER A 200 -1.67 7.43 -12.01
N LYS A 201 -2.52 8.43 -11.74
CA LYS A 201 -3.81 8.21 -11.06
C LYS A 201 -4.76 7.32 -11.85
N TYR A 202 -4.89 7.52 -13.16
CA TYR A 202 -5.72 6.63 -13.97
C TYR A 202 -5.17 5.20 -13.98
N TYR A 203 -3.85 5.03 -14.04
CA TYR A 203 -3.22 3.73 -13.95
C TYR A 203 -3.53 3.03 -12.61
N ASP A 204 -3.41 3.74 -11.49
CA ASP A 204 -3.73 3.21 -10.15
C ASP A 204 -5.19 2.73 -10.07
N ALA A 205 -6.14 3.51 -10.61
CA ALA A 205 -7.55 3.14 -10.65
C ALA A 205 -7.81 1.90 -11.53
N ILE A 206 -7.15 1.82 -12.70
CA ILE A 206 -7.23 0.65 -13.58
C ILE A 206 -6.66 -0.59 -12.89
N ALA A 207 -5.53 -0.47 -12.19
CA ALA A 207 -4.91 -1.57 -11.46
C ALA A 207 -5.83 -2.10 -10.36
N CYS A 208 -6.52 -1.22 -9.62
CA CYS A 208 -7.51 -1.62 -8.63
C CYS A 208 -8.64 -2.45 -9.24
N LEU A 209 -9.25 -1.97 -10.32
CA LEU A 209 -10.35 -2.68 -11.00
C LEU A 209 -9.89 -3.97 -11.67
N LYS A 210 -8.70 -4.00 -12.30
CA LYS A 210 -8.14 -5.23 -12.87
C LYS A 210 -7.88 -6.29 -11.82
N ASN A 211 -7.40 -5.89 -10.64
CA ASN A 211 -7.20 -6.82 -9.53
C ASN A 211 -8.51 -7.47 -9.06
N LEU A 212 -9.60 -6.69 -9.00
CA LEU A 212 -10.95 -7.23 -8.75
C LEU A 212 -11.40 -8.15 -9.89
N GLN A 213 -11.22 -7.72 -11.14
CA GLN A 213 -11.64 -8.45 -12.33
C GLN A 213 -10.94 -9.83 -12.44
N MET A 214 -9.69 -9.95 -11.98
CA MET A 214 -8.96 -11.22 -11.96
C MET A 214 -9.53 -12.27 -11.00
N LYS A 215 -10.35 -11.84 -10.01
CA LYS A 215 -11.04 -12.74 -9.08
C LYS A 215 -12.38 -13.25 -9.64
N GLU A 216 -12.90 -12.56 -10.65
CA GLU A 216 -14.17 -12.88 -11.28
C GLU A 216 -14.00 -13.80 -12.48
N GLN A 217 -15.03 -14.62 -12.75
CA GLN A 217 -15.04 -15.48 -13.92
C GLN A 217 -15.14 -14.64 -15.20
N PRO A 218 -14.23 -14.83 -16.19
CA PRO A 218 -14.32 -14.12 -17.46
C PRO A 218 -15.70 -14.29 -18.12
N GLY A 219 -16.35 -13.17 -18.44
CA GLY A 219 -17.68 -13.15 -19.05
C GLY A 219 -18.85 -13.24 -18.07
N SER A 220 -18.62 -13.31 -16.76
CA SER A 220 -19.69 -13.14 -15.77
C SER A 220 -20.24 -11.70 -15.80
N PRO A 221 -21.49 -11.47 -15.33
CA PRO A 221 -22.04 -10.13 -15.21
C PRO A 221 -21.14 -9.17 -14.41
N ASP A 222 -20.56 -9.67 -13.30
CA ASP A 222 -19.67 -8.90 -12.43
C ASP A 222 -18.34 -8.56 -13.12
N TRP A 223 -17.76 -9.52 -13.86
CA TRP A 223 -16.56 -9.29 -14.67
C TRP A 223 -16.79 -8.24 -15.75
N MET A 224 -17.95 -8.29 -16.43
CA MET A 224 -18.35 -7.33 -17.46
C MET A 224 -18.59 -5.94 -16.87
N GLN A 225 -19.20 -5.86 -15.68
CA GLN A 225 -19.41 -4.60 -14.98
C GLN A 225 -18.09 -3.92 -14.61
N LEU A 226 -17.10 -4.69 -14.13
CA LEU A 226 -15.75 -4.18 -13.87
C LEU A 226 -15.06 -3.73 -15.16
N ASP A 227 -15.18 -4.49 -16.26
CA ASP A 227 -14.60 -4.10 -17.56
C ASP A 227 -15.20 -2.79 -18.10
N GLN A 228 -16.50 -2.60 -17.90
CA GLN A 228 -17.20 -1.37 -18.27
C GLN A 228 -16.71 -0.16 -17.47
N GLN A 229 -16.29 -0.34 -16.22
CA GLN A 229 -15.68 0.71 -15.40
C GLN A 229 -14.20 0.97 -15.77
N ILE A 230 -13.46 -0.07 -16.18
CA ILE A 230 -12.05 0.07 -16.62
C ILE A 230 -11.95 0.89 -17.91
N THR A 231 -12.88 0.69 -18.84
CA THR A 231 -12.86 1.31 -20.17
C THR A 231 -12.71 2.84 -20.16
N PRO A 232 -13.54 3.63 -19.44
CA PRO A 232 -13.38 5.09 -19.40
C PRO A 232 -12.06 5.53 -18.75
N LEU A 233 -11.57 4.82 -17.73
CA LEU A 233 -10.27 5.11 -17.10
C LEU A 233 -9.12 4.87 -18.08
N LEU A 234 -9.20 3.78 -18.84
CA LEU A 234 -8.19 3.43 -19.84
C LEU A 234 -8.18 4.44 -20.99
N LEU A 235 -9.34 4.95 -21.41
CA LEU A 235 -9.43 6.05 -22.39
C LEU A 235 -8.80 7.33 -21.85
N ASN A 236 -9.05 7.71 -20.60
CA ASN A 236 -8.42 8.87 -19.97
C ASN A 236 -6.90 8.70 -19.84
N TYR A 237 -6.42 7.50 -19.51
CA TYR A 237 -4.99 7.17 -19.50
C TYR A 237 -4.38 7.31 -20.90
N CYS A 238 -5.01 6.73 -21.92
CA CYS A 238 -4.57 6.87 -23.31
C CYS A 238 -4.52 8.33 -23.75
N GLN A 239 -5.50 9.14 -23.34
CA GLN A 239 -5.50 10.58 -23.62
C GLN A 239 -4.29 11.28 -22.99
N CYS A 240 -3.90 10.92 -21.76
CA CYS A 240 -2.69 11.47 -21.15
C CYS A 240 -1.43 11.07 -21.93
N LYS A 241 -1.33 9.80 -22.34
CA LYS A 241 -0.20 9.27 -23.11
C LYS A 241 -0.09 9.89 -24.50
N LEU A 242 -1.22 10.17 -25.17
CA LEU A 242 -1.26 10.92 -26.42
C LEU A 242 -0.66 12.31 -26.26
N VAL A 243 -1.02 13.03 -25.20
CA VAL A 243 -0.48 14.37 -24.90
C VAL A 243 1.02 14.29 -24.57
N ALA A 244 1.45 13.22 -23.91
CA ALA A 244 2.86 12.93 -23.63
C ALA A 244 3.67 12.41 -24.84
N GLN A 245 3.03 12.26 -26.02
CA GLN A 245 3.63 11.70 -27.24
C GLN A 245 4.11 10.24 -27.11
N GLU A 246 3.52 9.49 -26.19
CA GLU A 246 3.79 8.07 -25.95
C GLU A 246 2.79 7.18 -26.71
N TYR A 247 2.94 7.12 -28.04
CA TYR A 247 1.92 6.55 -28.93
C TYR A 247 1.80 5.01 -28.89
N TYR A 248 2.86 4.30 -28.50
CA TYR A 248 2.87 2.83 -28.54
C TYR A 248 1.85 2.21 -27.58
N GLU A 249 1.81 2.68 -26.32
CA GLU A 249 0.85 2.18 -25.31
C GLU A 249 -0.59 2.52 -25.70
N VAL A 250 -0.80 3.68 -26.32
CA VAL A 250 -2.13 4.12 -26.78
C VAL A 250 -2.67 3.20 -27.86
N LEU A 251 -1.84 2.84 -28.84
CA LEU A 251 -2.27 1.98 -29.95
C LEU A 251 -2.69 0.60 -29.45
N ASP A 252 -1.94 0.01 -28.52
CA ASP A 252 -2.26 -1.30 -27.94
C ASP A 252 -3.59 -1.27 -27.17
N HIS A 253 -3.74 -0.30 -26.27
CA HIS A 253 -4.94 -0.16 -25.43
C HIS A 253 -6.18 0.22 -26.25
N CYS A 254 -6.08 1.17 -27.18
CA CYS A 254 -7.21 1.56 -28.02
C CYS A 254 -7.64 0.42 -28.97
N SER A 255 -6.69 -0.33 -29.53
CA SER A 255 -7.01 -1.49 -30.38
C SER A 255 -7.73 -2.58 -29.57
N SER A 256 -7.27 -2.86 -28.34
CA SER A 256 -7.93 -3.79 -27.43
C SER A 256 -9.37 -3.36 -27.12
N ILE A 257 -9.61 -2.07 -26.84
CA ILE A 257 -10.97 -1.55 -26.59
C ILE A 257 -11.85 -1.67 -27.84
N LEU A 258 -11.36 -1.30 -29.02
CA LEU A 258 -12.14 -1.35 -30.26
C LEU A 258 -12.57 -2.78 -30.61
N ASN A 259 -11.64 -3.72 -30.52
CA ASN A 259 -11.87 -5.13 -30.83
C ASN A 259 -12.87 -5.78 -29.86
N LYS A 260 -13.01 -5.28 -28.62
CA LYS A 260 -14.03 -5.76 -27.66
C LYS A 260 -15.47 -5.45 -28.09
N TYR A 261 -15.67 -4.37 -28.85
CA TYR A 261 -17.00 -3.86 -29.17
C TYR A 261 -17.45 -4.11 -30.61
N ASP A 262 -16.71 -4.90 -31.41
CA ASP A 262 -16.99 -5.16 -32.83
C ASP A 262 -18.33 -5.85 -33.14
N GLY A 263 -19.12 -6.18 -32.11
CA GLY A 263 -20.53 -6.59 -32.24
C GLY A 263 -21.59 -5.61 -31.72
N THR A 264 -21.26 -4.40 -31.23
CA THR A 264 -22.26 -3.47 -30.62
C THR A 264 -22.73 -2.37 -31.59
N PRO A 265 -24.04 -2.03 -31.62
CA PRO A 265 -24.57 -0.98 -32.50
C PRO A 265 -23.92 0.38 -32.27
N CYS A 266 -23.59 1.08 -33.36
CA CYS A 266 -22.84 2.34 -33.42
C CYS A 266 -23.35 3.45 -32.46
N ARG A 267 -24.63 3.44 -32.08
CA ARG A 267 -25.23 4.40 -31.13
C ARG A 267 -24.68 4.28 -29.70
N GLN A 268 -24.30 3.08 -29.26
CA GLN A 268 -23.78 2.85 -27.90
C GLN A 268 -22.29 3.23 -27.80
N ARG A 269 -21.54 3.07 -28.91
CA ARG A 269 -20.16 3.56 -29.06
C ARG A 269 -20.07 5.08 -28.91
N GLN A 270 -21.01 5.83 -29.50
CA GLN A 270 -21.09 7.29 -29.37
C GLN A 270 -21.42 7.75 -27.94
N GLY A 271 -22.30 7.06 -27.22
CA GLY A 271 -22.64 7.39 -25.84
C GLY A 271 -21.46 7.24 -24.86
N LEU A 272 -20.64 6.19 -25.02
CA LEU A 272 -19.44 5.97 -24.19
C LEU A 272 -18.31 6.96 -24.53
N LEU A 273 -18.13 7.29 -25.81
CA LEU A 273 -17.19 8.33 -26.24
C LEU A 273 -17.62 9.73 -25.78
N GLN A 274 -18.93 10.01 -25.71
CA GLN A 274 -19.46 11.27 -25.17
C GLN A 274 -19.37 11.34 -23.64
N ALA A 275 -19.54 10.23 -22.91
CA ALA A 275 -19.33 10.16 -21.47
C ALA A 275 -17.88 10.50 -21.07
N GLY A 276 -16.90 10.14 -21.93
CA GLY A 276 -15.50 10.58 -21.79
C GLY A 276 -15.23 12.03 -22.22
N GLN A 277 -16.16 12.69 -22.92
CA GLN A 277 -16.04 14.09 -23.38
C GLN A 277 -16.74 15.10 -22.45
N GLY A 278 -17.23 14.68 -21.27
CA GLY A 278 -17.92 15.52 -20.28
C GLY A 278 -17.10 16.65 -19.65
N THR A 279 -16.03 17.14 -20.30
CA THR A 279 -15.37 18.44 -20.04
C THR A 279 -14.66 18.97 -21.31
N ARG A 280 -15.30 18.91 -22.48
CA ARG A 280 -14.86 19.73 -23.62
C ARG A 280 -15.39 21.16 -23.46
N SER A 281 -14.57 22.04 -22.89
CA SER A 281 -14.62 23.46 -23.24
C SER A 281 -14.19 23.57 -24.71
N CYS A 282 -15.10 24.07 -25.54
CA CYS A 282 -14.87 24.32 -26.96
C CYS A 282 -13.64 25.20 -27.14
N VAL A 283 -12.60 24.66 -27.76
CA VAL A 283 -11.58 25.48 -28.44
C VAL A 283 -12.08 25.65 -29.87
N GLU A 284 -12.70 26.80 -30.14
CA GLU A 284 -13.00 27.24 -31.50
C GLU A 284 -11.68 27.47 -32.24
N CYS A 285 -11.42 26.68 -33.28
CA CYS A 285 -10.40 27.01 -34.26
C CYS A 285 -10.98 28.08 -35.21
N PRO A 286 -10.27 29.21 -35.46
CA PRO A 286 -10.75 30.24 -36.37
C PRO A 286 -10.71 29.73 -37.81
N GLY A 287 -11.77 30.04 -38.56
CA GLY A 287 -11.94 29.63 -39.95
C GLY A 287 -10.83 30.14 -40.87
N GLY A 288 -10.41 29.27 -41.79
CA GLY A 288 -9.65 29.65 -42.98
C GLY A 288 -10.60 29.91 -44.16
N PRO A 289 -10.41 30.99 -44.95
CA PRO A 289 -11.29 31.35 -46.06
C PRO A 289 -10.88 30.67 -47.37
N GLY A 290 -11.87 30.47 -48.25
CA GLY A 290 -11.74 30.51 -49.71
C GLY A 290 -11.25 29.26 -50.39
#